data_AF-A0A7W9J3I1-F1
#
_entry.id   AF-A0A7W9J3I1-F1
#
_cell.length_a   1.000
_cell.length_b   1.000
_cell.length_c   1.000
_cell.angle_alpha   90.00
_cell.angle_beta   90.00
_cell.angle_gamma   90.00
#
_symmetry.space_group_name_H-M   'P 1'
#
loop_
_entity.id
_entity.type
_entity.pdbx_description
1 polymer ?
#
loop_
_entity_poly.entity_id
_entity_poly.type
_entity_poly.pdbx_seq_one_letter_code
_entity_poly.pdbx_strand_id
1 'polypeptide(L)'
;MGTNRRYPREQPPGRHRRHCWVLATAHERGPWPGLILEWRRTNSGDWSARVVYVPDPHEHRSIEAWFASGLLRPIDSWPSRTTVDEARHIDVHGM
;
A
#
# COMPACT_ATOMS: atom_id res chain seq x y z
N MET A 1 -34.70 23.76 6.21
CA MET A 1 -34.13 22.44 6.57
C MET A 1 -32.89 22.23 5.71
N GLY A 2 -31.69 22.43 6.27
CA GLY A 2 -30.44 22.26 5.53
C GLY A 2 -30.24 20.79 5.22
N THR A 3 -30.27 20.41 3.94
CA THR A 3 -29.98 19.05 3.52
C THR A 3 -28.54 18.75 3.94
N ASN A 4 -28.40 17.89 4.95
CA ASN A 4 -27.13 17.35 5.39
C ASN A 4 -26.63 16.40 4.29
N ARG A 5 -26.21 16.97 3.15
CA ARG A 5 -25.49 16.26 2.10
C ARG A 5 -24.15 15.88 2.72
N ARG A 6 -24.14 14.74 3.41
CA ARG A 6 -22.91 14.00 3.65
C ARG A 6 -22.36 13.71 2.27
N TYR A 7 -21.39 14.50 1.82
CA TYR A 7 -20.56 14.12 0.69
C TYR A 7 -20.08 12.70 0.99
N PRO A 8 -20.24 11.76 0.04
CA PRO A 8 -19.69 10.43 0.22
C PRO A 8 -18.23 10.59 0.60
N ARG A 9 -17.84 10.12 1.79
CA ARG A 9 -16.42 10.07 2.13
C ARG A 9 -15.78 9.22 1.05
N GLU A 10 -14.87 9.82 0.30
CA GLU A 10 -14.13 9.11 -0.72
C GLU A 10 -13.52 7.87 -0.08
N GLN A 11 -13.75 6.71 -0.70
CA GLN A 11 -13.35 5.44 -0.10
C GLN A 11 -11.87 5.19 -0.39
N PRO A 12 -11.14 4.56 0.54
CA PRO A 12 -9.79 4.15 0.26
C PRO A 12 -9.74 3.13 -0.89
N PRO A 13 -8.65 3.10 -1.67
CA PRO A 13 -8.44 2.09 -2.71
C PRO A 13 -8.55 0.69 -2.10
N GLY A 14 -9.34 -0.19 -2.73
CA GLY A 14 -9.39 -1.58 -2.31
C GLY A 14 -9.86 -1.84 -0.87
N ARG A 15 -10.78 -1.04 -0.31
CA ARG A 15 -11.34 -1.21 1.06
C ARG A 15 -11.63 -2.66 1.49
N HIS A 16 -12.05 -3.51 0.56
CA HIS A 16 -12.38 -4.92 0.82
C HIS A 16 -11.19 -5.89 0.65
N ARG A 17 -10.12 -5.45 -0.01
CA ARG A 17 -8.90 -6.22 -0.25
C ARG A 17 -7.84 -5.81 0.76
N ARG A 18 -7.59 -6.67 1.74
CA ARG A 18 -6.60 -6.40 2.78
C ARG A 18 -5.23 -6.99 2.48
N HIS A 19 -5.16 -8.09 1.73
CA HIS A 19 -3.90 -8.66 1.29
C HIS A 19 -3.33 -7.85 0.13
N CYS A 20 -2.05 -7.49 0.25
CA CYS A 20 -1.35 -6.68 -0.71
C CYS A 20 0.11 -7.12 -0.88
N TRP A 21 0.72 -6.68 -1.98
CA TRP A 21 2.16 -6.64 -2.18
C TRP A 21 2.68 -5.27 -1.79
N VAL A 22 3.70 -5.22 -0.93
CA VAL A 22 4.51 -4.03 -0.64
C VAL A 22 5.64 -3.98 -1.65
N LEU A 23 5.63 -2.98 -2.53
CA LEU A 23 6.56 -2.89 -3.65
C LEU A 23 7.94 -2.36 -3.26
N ALA A 24 8.01 -1.48 -2.27
CA ALA A 24 9.25 -0.90 -1.78
C ALA A 24 9.05 -0.34 -0.37
N THR A 25 10.15 -0.26 0.36
CA THR A 25 10.30 0.51 1.59
C THR A 25 11.21 1.72 1.33
N ALA A 26 11.50 2.49 2.37
CA ALA A 26 12.50 3.57 2.26
C ALA A 26 13.92 3.06 1.96
N HIS A 27 14.22 1.78 2.24
CA HIS A 27 15.58 1.23 2.16
C HIS A 27 15.71 0.12 1.11
N GLU A 28 14.63 -0.57 0.78
CA GLU A 28 14.66 -1.82 0.01
C GLU A 28 13.53 -1.86 -1.02
N ARG A 29 13.71 -2.63 -2.09
CA ARG A 29 12.65 -2.94 -3.07
C ARG A 29 12.15 -4.37 -2.89
N GLY A 30 10.84 -4.55 -2.92
CA GLY A 30 10.15 -5.83 -2.81
C GLY A 30 9.92 -6.51 -4.18
N PRO A 31 8.83 -7.28 -4.37
CA PRO A 31 7.59 -7.24 -3.60
C PRO A 31 7.55 -8.18 -2.37
N TRP A 32 6.94 -7.72 -1.28
CA TRP A 32 6.70 -8.53 -0.08
C TRP A 32 5.21 -8.69 0.23
N PRO A 33 4.76 -9.88 0.67
CA PRO A 33 3.37 -10.08 1.06
C PRO A 33 3.07 -9.30 2.35
N GLY A 34 1.92 -8.63 2.36
CA GLY A 34 1.47 -7.83 3.51
C GLY A 34 -0.04 -7.79 3.67
N LEU A 35 -0.46 -7.36 4.86
CA LEU A 35 -1.84 -7.20 5.26
C LEU A 35 -2.11 -5.75 5.69
N ILE A 36 -3.06 -5.10 5.01
CA ILE A 36 -3.55 -3.76 5.34
C ILE A 36 -4.42 -3.85 6.59
N LEU A 37 -4.00 -3.10 7.62
CA LEU A 37 -4.70 -2.97 8.90
C LEU A 37 -5.70 -1.81 8.85
N GLU A 38 -5.29 -0.67 8.29
CA GLU A 38 -6.12 0.52 8.17
C GLU A 38 -5.67 1.47 7.06
N TRP A 39 -6.55 2.40 6.71
CA TRP A 39 -6.31 3.46 5.73
C TRP A 39 -6.47 4.83 6.37
N ARG A 40 -5.65 5.80 5.95
CA ARG A 40 -5.78 7.20 6.32
C ARG A 40 -5.55 8.12 5.13
N ARG A 41 -6.11 9.33 5.21
CA ARG A 41 -5.68 10.46 4.40
C ARG A 41 -4.48 11.13 5.05
N THR A 42 -3.49 11.48 4.24
CA THR A 42 -2.38 12.35 4.65
C THR A 42 -2.81 13.82 4.59
N ASN A 43 -1.96 14.72 5.08
CA ASN A 43 -2.18 16.17 4.99
C ASN A 43 -2.19 16.67 3.53
N SER A 44 -1.50 15.99 2.61
CA SER A 44 -1.56 16.25 1.16
C SER A 44 -2.87 15.78 0.52
N GLY A 45 -3.70 15.05 1.26
CA GLY A 45 -4.91 14.43 0.74
C GLY A 45 -4.65 13.06 0.11
N ASP A 46 -3.43 12.54 0.06
CA ASP A 46 -3.16 11.20 -0.47
C ASP A 46 -3.60 10.09 0.49
N TRP A 47 -3.79 8.88 -0.04
CA TRP A 47 -4.05 7.70 0.78
C TRP A 47 -2.76 7.03 1.23
N SER A 48 -2.69 6.71 2.51
CA SER A 48 -1.71 5.76 3.06
C SER A 48 -2.41 4.61 3.76
N ALA A 49 -1.79 3.43 3.73
CA ALA A 49 -2.24 2.27 4.46
C ALA A 49 -1.21 1.86 5.52
N ARG A 50 -1.68 1.45 6.70
CA ARG A 50 -0.83 0.78 7.69
C ARG A 50 -0.82 -0.71 7.34
N VAL A 51 0.37 -1.25 7.12
CA VAL A 51 0.57 -2.61 6.62
C VAL A 51 1.51 -3.35 7.53
N VAL A 52 1.16 -4.58 7.89
CA VAL A 52 2.10 -5.57 8.41
C VAL A 52 2.61 -6.42 7.25
N TYR A 53 3.91 -6.56 7.08
CA TYR A 53 4.54 -7.32 6.00
C TYR A 53 5.77 -8.08 6.48
N VAL A 54 6.20 -9.07 5.71
CA VAL A 54 7.36 -9.92 6.02
C VAL A 54 8.41 -9.72 4.93
N PRO A 55 9.50 -8.97 5.18
CA PRO A 55 10.54 -8.72 4.19
C PRO A 55 11.39 -9.97 3.89
N ASP A 56 11.69 -10.75 4.93
CA ASP A 56 12.41 -12.02 4.84
C ASP A 56 11.61 -13.12 5.54
N PRO A 57 11.10 -14.14 4.81
CA PRO A 57 10.37 -15.25 5.40
C PRO A 57 11.23 -16.11 6.35
N HIS A 58 12.56 -16.06 6.25
CA HIS A 58 13.47 -16.84 7.08
C HIS A 58 13.73 -16.21 8.45
N GLU A 59 13.54 -14.89 8.59
CA GLU A 59 13.75 -14.19 9.86
C GLU A 59 12.56 -14.29 10.82
N HIS A 60 11.44 -14.91 10.39
CA HIS A 60 10.20 -15.03 11.17
C HIS A 60 9.73 -13.70 11.79
N ARG A 61 10.05 -12.58 11.15
CA ARG A 61 9.79 -11.23 11.65
C ARG A 61 8.84 -10.50 10.72
N SER A 62 7.79 -9.92 11.31
CA SER A 62 6.92 -8.98 10.62
C SER A 62 7.27 -7.53 10.99
N ILE A 63 7.11 -6.63 10.04
CA ILE A 63 7.26 -5.19 10.23
C ILE A 63 5.90 -4.53 10.01
N GLU A 64 5.52 -3.63 10.91
CA GLU A 64 4.35 -2.75 10.75
C GLU A 64 4.81 -1.36 10.34
N ALA A 65 4.31 -0.84 9.22
CA ALA A 65 4.65 0.49 8.73
C ALA A 65 3.52 1.13 7.91
N TRP A 66 3.61 2.44 7.72
CA TRP A 66 2.73 3.18 6.81
C TRP A 66 3.32 3.26 5.41
N PHE A 67 2.52 2.95 4.40
CA PHE A 67 2.89 3.02 2.99
C PHE A 67 1.96 3.93 2.22
N ALA A 68 2.51 4.71 1.28
CA ALA A 68 1.71 5.39 0.27
C ALA A 68 0.95 4.34 -0.58
N SER A 69 -0.30 4.63 -0.94
CA SER A 69 -1.13 3.70 -1.72
C SER A 69 -0.47 3.24 -3.03
N GLY A 70 0.33 4.09 -3.68
CA GLY A 70 1.08 3.76 -4.89
C GLY A 70 2.14 2.67 -4.73
N LEU A 71 2.60 2.42 -3.50
CA LEU A 71 3.56 1.36 -3.16
C LEU A 71 2.88 0.02 -2.85
N LEU A 72 1.55 -0.05 -2.91
CA LEU A 72 0.79 -1.25 -2.63
C LEU A 72 0.13 -1.77 -3.92
N ARG A 73 0.06 -3.10 -4.05
CA ARG A 73 -0.73 -3.77 -5.09
C ARG A 73 -1.61 -4.84 -4.48
N PRO A 74 -2.81 -5.10 -4.99
CA PRO A 74 -3.62 -6.22 -4.54
C PRO A 74 -2.88 -7.56 -4.67
N ILE A 75 -3.07 -8.51 -3.73
CA ILE A 75 -2.34 -9.77 -3.80
C ILE A 75 -2.71 -10.62 -5.04
N ASP A 76 -3.95 -10.47 -5.51
CA ASP A 76 -4.48 -11.15 -6.70
C ASP A 76 -3.92 -10.60 -8.02
N SER A 77 -3.18 -9.48 -7.99
CA SER A 77 -2.47 -8.95 -9.16
C SER A 77 -1.05 -9.52 -9.28
N TRP A 78 -0.87 -10.83 -9.06
CA TRP A 78 0.44 -11.51 -9.10
C TRP A 78 1.31 -11.02 -10.27
N PRO A 79 2.63 -10.80 -10.08
CA PRO A 79 3.45 -10.17 -11.09
C PRO A 79 3.62 -11.10 -12.30
N SER A 80 2.89 -10.82 -13.37
CA SER A 80 3.47 -11.01 -14.71
C SER A 80 4.83 -10.30 -14.73
N ARG A 81 5.83 -10.87 -15.42
CA ARG A 81 7.22 -10.37 -15.51
C ARG A 81 7.33 -8.84 -15.68
N THR A 82 6.35 -8.23 -16.35
CA THR A 82 6.16 -6.78 -16.54
C THR A 82 6.03 -5.95 -15.24
N THR A 83 5.35 -6.44 -14.20
CA THR A 83 5.11 -5.69 -12.94
C THR A 83 6.38 -5.59 -12.09
N VAL A 84 7.29 -6.57 -12.22
CA VAL A 84 8.62 -6.51 -11.58
C VAL A 84 9.47 -5.40 -12.20
N ASP A 85 9.36 -5.17 -13.51
CA ASP A 85 10.03 -4.06 -14.21
C ASP A 85 9.42 -2.69 -13.84
N GLU A 86 8.10 -2.59 -13.68
CA GLU A 86 7.45 -1.35 -13.22
C GLU A 86 7.87 -0.96 -11.78
N ALA A 87 7.98 -1.93 -10.88
CA ALA A 87 8.44 -1.68 -9.50
C ALA A 87 9.90 -1.20 -9.44
N ARG A 88 10.73 -1.55 -10.43
CA ARG A 88 12.09 -1.02 -10.59
C ARG A 88 12.10 0.44 -11.06
N HIS A 89 11.04 0.88 -11.75
CA HIS A 89 10.92 2.24 -12.29
C HIS A 89 10.22 3.23 -11.35
N ILE A 90 9.72 2.79 -10.19
CA ILE A 90 9.20 3.71 -9.17
C ILE A 90 10.39 4.51 -8.60
N ASP A 91 10.46 5.79 -8.94
CA ASP A 91 11.43 6.73 -8.40
C ASP A 91 11.15 6.93 -6.89
N VAL A 92 12.14 6.60 -6.05
CA VAL A 92 12.05 6.70 -4.59
C VAL A 92 12.58 8.08 -4.10
N HIS A 93 13.04 8.95 -5.01
CA HIS A 93 13.65 10.25 -4.68
C HIS A 93 12.65 11.42 -4.63
N GLY A 94 11.35 11.15 -4.51
CA GLY A 94 10.31 12.17 -4.38
C GLY A 94 9.53 12.16 -3.07
N MET A 95 10.13 11.70 -1.96
CA MET A 95 9.57 11.86 -0.61
C MET A 95 9.82 13.26 -0.05
#